data_AF-A0A6N8W8T5-F1
#
_entry.id   AF-A0A6N8W8T5-F1
#
_cell.length_a   1.000
_cell.length_b   1.000
_cell.length_c   1.000
_cell.angle_alpha   90.00
_cell.angle_beta   90.00
_cell.angle_gamma   90.00
#
_symmetry.space_group_name_H-M   'P 1'
#
loop_
_entity.id
_entity.type
_entity.pdbx_description
1 polymer ?
#
loop_
_entity_poly.entity_id
_entity_poly.type
_entity_poly.pdbx_seq_one_letter_code
_entity_poly.pdbx_strand_id
1 'polypeptide(L)'
;MPSAGPLKPPSNPPTHNTAPRGAVVNGGCHIASIEPSLEGTTVSDISTSLDTLLGRLLGRPDMTLVPSDSSRRADAQTALRTAFAPSSIAIAGVSPRTTGWGGGQMFLRGIRNLNRVPSLYCLNPRGGELLDGTPLYQSLADVPGPVESLISAVPASAILGLIDDAIAKGVKVVHLFTAGFGETGSTERADLETEVLRRLHEAGIRMIGPNCMGLHSTRGGVSWMEEGSTTPGRVGMLSQSGMNASEVVGEGVRRGINFSNVASFG
;
A
#
# COMPACT_ATOMS: atom_id res chain seq x y z
N MET A 1 3.08 51.88 42.63
CA MET A 1 2.38 50.73 42.04
C MET A 1 1.16 51.25 41.30
N PRO A 2 1.05 51.11 39.96
CA PRO A 2 -0.16 51.48 39.25
C PRO A 2 -1.13 50.29 39.15
N SER A 3 -2.41 50.61 39.33
CA SER A 3 -3.59 49.76 39.28
C SER A 3 -3.82 49.18 37.88
N ALA A 4 -4.05 47.87 37.78
CA ALA A 4 -4.45 47.19 36.55
C ALA A 4 -5.98 47.20 36.40
N GLY A 5 -6.47 47.85 35.34
CA GLY A 5 -7.88 47.77 34.92
C GLY A 5 -8.20 46.43 34.22
N PRO A 6 -9.50 46.07 34.09
CA PRO A 6 -9.90 44.72 33.67
C PRO A 6 -9.64 44.46 32.17
N LEU A 7 -9.16 43.25 31.88
CA LEU A 7 -8.91 42.72 30.53
C LEU A 7 -10.21 42.58 29.71
N LYS A 8 -10.20 43.14 28.50
CA LYS A 8 -11.27 42.99 27.50
C LYS A 8 -11.16 41.61 26.82
N PRO A 9 -12.26 40.87 26.60
CA PRO A 9 -12.21 39.58 25.93
C PRO A 9 -11.88 39.73 24.43
N PRO A 10 -11.23 38.72 23.80
CA PRO A 10 -10.81 38.80 22.41
C PRO A 10 -12.02 38.80 21.45
N SER A 11 -11.93 39.62 20.40
CA SER A 11 -12.88 39.68 19.29
C SER A 11 -12.78 38.43 18.42
N ASN A 12 -13.93 37.84 18.08
CA ASN A 12 -14.02 36.72 17.13
C ASN A 12 -13.39 37.09 15.77
N PRO A 13 -12.68 36.15 15.11
CA PRO A 13 -12.14 36.37 13.77
C PRO A 13 -13.27 36.37 12.71
N PRO A 14 -13.04 37.05 11.57
CA PRO A 14 -14.04 37.19 10.52
C PRO A 14 -14.34 35.85 9.83
N THR A 15 -15.62 35.61 9.57
CA THR A 15 -16.15 34.51 8.77
C THR A 15 -15.56 34.54 7.36
N HIS A 16 -14.81 33.49 6.99
CA HIS A 16 -14.26 33.36 5.65
C HIS A 16 -15.32 32.99 4.62
N ASN A 17 -15.23 33.73 3.53
CA ASN A 17 -15.91 33.70 2.26
C ASN A 17 -16.01 32.30 1.63
N THR A 18 -17.19 32.01 1.08
CA THR A 18 -17.54 30.81 0.31
C THR A 18 -16.86 30.79 -1.06
N ALA A 19 -16.02 29.78 -1.30
CA ALA A 19 -15.49 29.39 -2.62
C ALA A 19 -16.00 27.97 -2.97
N PRO A 20 -16.10 27.59 -4.27
CA PRO A 20 -16.98 26.52 -4.72
C PRO A 20 -16.49 25.13 -4.30
N ARG A 21 -17.45 24.27 -3.97
CA ARG A 21 -17.26 22.86 -3.56
C ARG A 21 -16.59 22.05 -4.67
N GLY A 22 -15.26 21.95 -4.64
CA GLY A 22 -14.52 20.83 -5.22
C GLY A 22 -14.73 19.59 -4.35
N ALA A 23 -14.89 18.42 -4.97
CA ALA A 23 -15.19 17.17 -4.31
C ALA A 23 -14.16 16.83 -3.21
N VAL A 24 -14.62 16.81 -1.96
CA VAL A 24 -13.89 16.19 -0.86
C VAL A 24 -14.08 14.68 -1.01
N VAL A 25 -13.04 13.97 -1.45
CA VAL A 25 -13.00 12.50 -1.39
C VAL A 25 -12.79 12.13 0.07
N ASN A 26 -13.87 11.74 0.76
CA ASN A 26 -13.80 11.26 2.14
C ASN A 26 -13.09 9.89 2.16
N GLY A 27 -11.93 9.82 2.79
CA GLY A 27 -11.16 8.59 2.95
C GLY A 27 -11.90 7.56 3.81
N GLY A 28 -12.45 6.54 3.16
CA GLY A 28 -13.11 5.42 3.82
C GLY A 28 -12.11 4.36 4.33
N CYS A 29 -12.44 3.73 5.45
CA CYS A 29 -11.78 2.53 5.97
C CYS A 29 -12.85 1.44 6.13
N HIS A 30 -12.59 0.24 5.58
CA HIS A 30 -13.51 -0.90 5.67
C HIS A 30 -12.80 -2.08 6.31
N ILE A 31 -13.34 -2.50 7.46
CA ILE A 31 -12.85 -3.65 8.23
C ILE A 31 -13.87 -4.77 8.07
N ALA A 32 -13.41 -5.92 7.58
CA ALA A 32 -14.24 -7.11 7.48
C ALA A 32 -13.68 -8.19 8.41
N SER A 33 -14.50 -8.62 9.36
CA SER A 33 -14.26 -9.84 10.14
C SER A 33 -14.83 -11.02 9.39
N ILE A 34 -13.98 -11.99 9.01
CA ILE A 34 -14.46 -13.28 8.49
C ILE A 34 -14.68 -14.19 9.70
N GLU A 35 -15.90 -14.23 10.21
CA GLU A 35 -16.29 -15.26 11.18
C GLU A 35 -16.52 -16.60 10.46
N PRO A 36 -15.97 -17.72 10.95
CA PRO A 36 -16.30 -19.02 10.43
C PRO A 36 -17.62 -19.50 11.05
N SER A 37 -18.75 -19.13 10.46
CA SER A 37 -19.96 -19.95 10.53
C SER A 37 -20.23 -20.54 9.15
N LEU A 38 -19.34 -21.46 8.75
CA LEU A 38 -19.51 -22.25 7.53
C LEU A 38 -20.37 -23.47 7.83
N GLU A 39 -21.67 -23.27 7.97
CA GLU A 39 -22.65 -24.31 7.63
C GLU A 39 -23.54 -23.75 6.52
N GLY A 40 -23.33 -24.24 5.29
CA GLY A 40 -24.23 -24.00 4.15
C GLY A 40 -23.93 -22.80 3.25
N THR A 41 -22.97 -21.93 3.56
CA THR A 41 -22.64 -20.79 2.68
C THR A 41 -21.71 -21.22 1.54
N THR A 42 -22.13 -21.04 0.30
CA THR A 42 -21.34 -21.37 -0.88
C THR A 42 -20.43 -20.20 -1.27
N VAL A 43 -19.35 -20.48 -2.01
CA VAL A 43 -18.41 -19.44 -2.51
C VAL A 43 -19.12 -18.38 -3.37
N SER A 44 -20.23 -18.74 -4.01
CA SER A 44 -21.10 -17.82 -4.78
C SER A 44 -21.84 -16.81 -3.91
N ASP A 45 -22.22 -17.19 -2.69
CA ASP A 45 -22.97 -16.31 -1.77
C ASP A 45 -22.07 -15.18 -1.24
N ILE A 46 -20.81 -15.50 -0.94
CA ILE A 46 -19.81 -14.52 -0.49
C ILE A 46 -19.47 -13.51 -1.60
N SER A 47 -19.37 -13.97 -2.85
CA SER A 47 -19.09 -13.10 -4.01
C SER A 47 -20.21 -12.08 -4.19
N THR A 48 -21.46 -12.53 -4.21
CA THR A 48 -22.64 -11.68 -4.42
C THR A 48 -22.79 -10.62 -3.32
N SER A 49 -22.46 -11.00 -2.08
CA SER A 49 -22.51 -10.10 -0.93
C SER A 49 -21.40 -9.04 -0.96
N LEU A 50 -20.20 -9.38 -1.46
CA LEU A 50 -19.10 -8.43 -1.66
C LEU A 50 -19.40 -7.44 -2.79
N ASP A 51 -20.00 -7.93 -3.88
CA ASP A 51 -20.34 -7.12 -5.07
C ASP A 51 -21.41 -6.08 -4.73
N THR A 52 -22.42 -6.49 -3.95
CA THR A 52 -23.46 -5.59 -3.44
C THR A 52 -22.88 -4.55 -2.48
N LEU A 53 -21.91 -4.93 -1.64
CA LEU A 53 -21.25 -4.02 -0.71
C LEU A 53 -20.39 -2.99 -1.47
N LEU A 54 -19.63 -3.43 -2.48
CA LEU A 54 -18.78 -2.59 -3.33
C LEU A 54 -19.60 -1.62 -4.19
N GLY A 55 -20.71 -2.06 -4.78
CA GLY A 55 -21.62 -1.20 -5.55
C GLY A 55 -22.27 -0.10 -4.70
N ARG A 56 -22.66 -0.43 -3.46
CA ARG A 56 -23.18 0.55 -2.49
C ARG A 56 -22.11 1.53 -2.00
N LEU A 57 -20.89 1.04 -1.78
CA LEU A 57 -19.76 1.84 -1.31
C LEU A 57 -19.27 2.88 -2.32
N LEU A 58 -19.36 2.57 -3.61
CA LEU A 58 -18.89 3.44 -4.69
C LEU A 58 -19.99 4.33 -5.29
N GLY A 59 -21.20 4.34 -4.70
CA GLY A 59 -22.33 5.12 -5.19
C GLY A 59 -22.83 4.69 -6.58
N ARG A 60 -22.56 3.45 -6.99
CA ARG A 60 -22.96 2.84 -8.28
C ARG A 60 -23.67 1.51 -8.03
N PRO A 61 -24.97 1.52 -7.69
CA PRO A 61 -25.74 0.32 -7.36
C PRO A 61 -25.96 -0.64 -8.55
N ASP A 62 -25.56 -0.21 -9.74
CA ASP A 62 -25.68 -0.84 -11.05
C ASP A 62 -24.34 -1.38 -11.60
N MET A 63 -23.26 -1.39 -10.78
CA MET A 63 -22.07 -2.18 -11.09
C MET A 63 -22.38 -3.68 -11.01
N THR A 64 -22.87 -4.23 -12.11
CA THR A 64 -22.68 -5.65 -12.39
C THR A 64 -21.18 -5.82 -12.60
N LEU A 65 -20.47 -6.49 -11.69
CA LEU A 65 -19.15 -7.01 -12.05
C LEU A 65 -19.36 -7.85 -13.30
N VAL A 66 -18.79 -7.39 -14.42
CA VAL A 66 -18.74 -8.13 -15.67
C VAL A 66 -18.40 -9.58 -15.30
N PRO A 67 -19.17 -10.59 -15.72
CA PRO A 67 -18.87 -11.99 -15.41
C PRO A 67 -17.40 -12.22 -15.76
N SER A 68 -16.55 -12.27 -14.74
CA SER A 68 -15.12 -12.41 -14.95
C SER A 68 -14.96 -13.81 -15.52
N ASP A 69 -14.50 -13.90 -16.77
CA ASP A 69 -14.02 -15.16 -17.33
C ASP A 69 -13.23 -15.91 -16.25
N SER A 70 -13.54 -17.19 -16.06
CA SER A 70 -12.90 -18.06 -15.06
C SER A 70 -11.37 -17.96 -15.08
N SER A 71 -10.79 -17.75 -16.27
CA SER A 71 -9.37 -17.47 -16.49
C SER A 71 -8.92 -16.20 -15.77
N ARG A 72 -9.59 -15.06 -16.01
CA ARG A 72 -9.31 -13.76 -15.38
C ARG A 72 -9.43 -13.81 -13.86
N ARG A 73 -10.38 -14.60 -13.33
CA ARG A 73 -10.54 -14.78 -11.89
C ARG A 73 -9.39 -15.58 -11.29
N ALA A 74 -8.93 -16.62 -11.98
CA ALA A 74 -7.77 -17.41 -11.56
C ALA A 74 -6.47 -16.58 -11.59
N ASP A 75 -6.29 -15.76 -12.63
CA ASP A 75 -5.14 -14.84 -12.75
C ASP A 75 -5.14 -13.80 -11.62
N ALA A 76 -6.30 -13.20 -11.33
CA ALA A 76 -6.46 -12.25 -10.24
C ALA A 76 -6.17 -12.88 -8.87
N GLN A 77 -6.65 -14.11 -8.63
CA GLN A 77 -6.36 -14.85 -7.39
C GLN A 77 -4.87 -15.16 -7.27
N THR A 78 -4.21 -15.55 -8.35
CA THR A 78 -2.77 -15.83 -8.36
C THR A 78 -1.96 -14.57 -8.07
N ALA A 79 -2.33 -13.45 -8.67
CA ALA A 79 -1.67 -12.17 -8.40
C ALA A 79 -1.87 -11.71 -6.95
N LEU A 80 -3.09 -11.83 -6.39
CA LEU A 80 -3.35 -11.52 -4.98
C LEU A 80 -2.55 -12.41 -4.03
N ARG A 81 -2.45 -13.71 -4.31
CA ARG A 81 -1.60 -14.63 -3.52
C ARG A 81 -0.15 -14.18 -3.55
N THR A 82 0.36 -13.85 -4.74
CA THR A 82 1.73 -13.33 -4.91
C THR A 82 1.93 -12.03 -4.14
N ALA A 83 0.95 -11.13 -4.17
CA ALA A 83 1.05 -9.83 -3.50
C ALA A 83 1.13 -9.97 -1.97
N PHE A 84 0.28 -10.82 -1.38
CA PHE A 84 0.24 -11.00 0.08
C PHE A 84 1.27 -12.01 0.61
N ALA A 85 1.75 -12.94 -0.20
CA ALA A 85 2.72 -13.97 0.19
C ALA A 85 3.76 -14.24 -0.93
N PRO A 86 4.59 -13.25 -1.28
CA PRO A 86 5.65 -13.42 -2.27
C PRO A 86 6.80 -14.27 -1.72
N SER A 87 7.42 -15.08 -2.58
CA SER A 87 8.65 -15.81 -2.25
C SER A 87 9.90 -14.92 -2.36
N SER A 88 9.80 -13.79 -3.07
CA SER A 88 10.88 -12.83 -3.23
C SER A 88 10.37 -11.39 -3.34
N ILE A 89 11.02 -10.48 -2.62
CA ILE A 89 10.72 -9.04 -2.63
C ILE A 89 11.98 -8.25 -2.95
N ALA A 90 11.86 -7.25 -3.82
CA ALA A 90 12.85 -6.18 -3.97
C ALA A 90 12.29 -4.86 -3.43
N ILE A 91 13.10 -4.08 -2.71
CA ILE A 91 12.73 -2.76 -2.19
C ILE A 91 13.61 -1.70 -2.85
N ALA A 92 13.01 -0.82 -3.66
CA ALA A 92 13.66 0.34 -4.25
C ALA A 92 13.61 1.55 -3.33
N GLY A 93 14.77 2.21 -3.14
CA GLY A 93 14.90 3.37 -2.26
C GLY A 93 15.40 3.03 -0.86
N VAL A 94 16.10 1.92 -0.68
CA VAL A 94 16.74 1.57 0.60
C VAL A 94 18.01 2.40 0.77
N SER A 95 18.05 3.26 1.78
CA SER A 95 19.22 4.08 2.11
C SER A 95 20.15 3.34 3.10
N PRO A 96 21.48 3.36 2.93
CA PRO A 96 22.41 2.82 3.95
C PRO A 96 22.40 3.65 5.24
N ARG A 97 22.00 4.93 5.16
CA ARG A 97 21.82 5.78 6.34
C ARG A 97 20.58 5.35 7.10
N THR A 98 20.76 4.94 8.36
CA THR A 98 19.70 4.47 9.26
C THR A 98 19.04 5.58 10.08
N THR A 99 19.60 6.80 10.04
CA THR A 99 19.05 7.98 10.73
C THR A 99 17.93 8.62 9.91
N GLY A 100 16.90 9.13 10.57
CA GLY A 100 15.78 9.82 9.92
C GLY A 100 14.75 8.88 9.27
N TRP A 101 13.71 9.48 8.68
CA TRP A 101 12.61 8.76 8.04
C TRP A 101 12.92 8.46 6.58
N GLY A 102 12.65 7.23 6.14
CA GLY A 102 12.79 6.82 4.74
C GLY A 102 11.98 5.56 4.43
N GLY A 103 11.09 5.65 3.43
CA GLY A 103 10.15 4.58 3.10
C GLY A 103 10.81 3.21 2.83
N GLY A 104 11.94 3.19 2.12
CA GLY A 104 12.65 1.92 1.86
C GLY A 104 13.17 1.25 3.14
N GLN A 105 13.67 2.03 4.11
CA GLN A 105 14.07 1.52 5.42
C GLN A 105 12.87 1.03 6.23
N MET A 106 11.74 1.74 6.19
CA MET A 106 10.49 1.32 6.86
C MET A 106 10.03 -0.06 6.38
N PHE A 107 9.96 -0.30 5.06
CA PHE A 107 9.58 -1.60 4.52
C PHE A 107 10.60 -2.69 4.83
N LEU A 108 11.90 -2.38 4.71
CA LEU A 108 12.96 -3.32 5.03
C LEU A 108 12.82 -3.84 6.47
N ARG A 109 12.63 -2.92 7.42
CA ARG A 109 12.50 -3.27 8.84
C ARG A 109 11.21 -4.00 9.15
N GLY A 110 10.08 -3.58 8.56
CA GLY A 110 8.80 -4.29 8.71
C GLY A 110 8.83 -5.72 8.17
N ILE A 111 9.39 -5.93 6.99
CA ILE A 111 9.54 -7.28 6.38
C ILE A 111 10.49 -8.14 7.22
N ARG A 112 11.62 -7.57 7.69
CA ARG A 112 12.57 -8.27 8.56
C ARG A 112 11.98 -8.62 9.93
N ASN A 113 11.13 -7.77 10.50
CA ASN A 113 10.42 -8.07 11.75
C ASN A 113 9.56 -9.34 11.61
N LEU A 114 8.89 -9.52 10.46
CA LEU A 114 8.13 -10.74 10.20
C LEU A 114 9.01 -11.96 9.90
N ASN A 115 10.16 -11.75 9.23
CA ASN A 115 11.14 -12.79 8.88
C ASN A 115 10.53 -14.03 8.20
N ARG A 116 9.63 -13.81 7.23
CA ARG A 116 8.89 -14.89 6.52
C ARG A 116 9.15 -14.94 5.01
N VAL A 117 9.79 -13.92 4.44
CA VAL A 117 10.06 -13.85 3.00
C VAL A 117 11.41 -14.54 2.72
N PRO A 118 11.46 -15.58 1.87
CA PRO A 118 12.70 -16.31 1.58
C PRO A 118 13.81 -15.45 0.97
N SER A 119 13.47 -14.56 0.04
CA SER A 119 14.44 -13.68 -0.62
C SER A 119 14.06 -12.21 -0.51
N LEU A 120 14.96 -11.41 0.05
CA LEU A 120 14.77 -9.97 0.20
C LEU A 120 15.96 -9.22 -0.39
N TYR A 121 15.70 -8.38 -1.38
CA TYR A 121 16.71 -7.59 -2.08
C TYR A 121 16.50 -6.10 -1.83
N CYS A 122 17.60 -5.39 -1.63
CA CYS A 122 17.58 -3.95 -1.39
C CYS A 122 18.21 -3.23 -2.58
N LEU A 123 17.54 -2.19 -3.07
CA LEU A 123 18.00 -1.41 -4.23
C LEU A 123 18.32 0.02 -3.82
N ASN A 124 19.48 0.48 -4.24
CA ASN A 124 19.94 1.86 -4.14
C ASN A 124 20.83 2.17 -5.36
N PRO A 125 20.55 3.22 -6.16
CA PRO A 125 21.37 3.55 -7.33
C PRO A 125 22.86 3.76 -7.03
N ARG A 126 23.23 4.11 -5.79
CA ARG A 126 24.62 4.27 -5.36
C ARG A 126 25.33 2.95 -5.06
N GLY A 127 24.60 1.85 -4.98
CA GLY A 127 25.10 0.54 -4.58
C GLY A 127 25.62 0.49 -3.14
N GLY A 128 26.49 -0.48 -2.87
CA GLY A 128 27.16 -0.68 -1.58
C GLY A 128 26.49 -1.74 -0.72
N GLU A 129 26.56 -1.57 0.60
CA GLU A 129 25.99 -2.50 1.57
C GLU A 129 25.40 -1.75 2.78
N LEU A 130 24.48 -2.42 3.48
CA LEU A 130 24.00 -1.99 4.79
C LEU A 130 24.99 -2.38 5.88
N LEU A 131 24.80 -1.84 7.09
CA LEU A 131 25.67 -2.11 8.24
C LEU A 131 25.74 -3.59 8.65
N ASP A 132 24.72 -4.38 8.30
CA ASP A 132 24.66 -5.82 8.55
C ASP A 132 25.25 -6.67 7.40
N GLY A 133 25.88 -6.02 6.41
CA GLY A 133 26.46 -6.66 5.22
C GLY A 133 25.44 -6.95 4.10
N THR A 134 24.19 -6.53 4.23
CA THR A 134 23.19 -6.75 3.17
C THR A 134 23.54 -5.94 1.92
N PRO A 135 23.67 -6.58 0.74
CA PRO A 135 23.98 -5.88 -0.51
C PRO A 135 22.89 -4.89 -0.91
N LEU A 136 23.32 -3.73 -1.42
CA LEU A 136 22.50 -2.75 -2.12
C LEU A 136 22.80 -2.85 -3.61
N TYR A 137 21.84 -3.38 -4.38
CA TYR A 137 21.92 -3.49 -5.82
C TYR A 137 21.60 -2.14 -6.49
N GLN A 138 22.27 -1.82 -7.60
CA GLN A 138 22.05 -0.52 -8.27
C GLN A 138 20.77 -0.53 -9.11
N SER A 139 20.41 -1.68 -9.66
CA SER A 139 19.23 -1.90 -10.49
C SER A 139 18.61 -3.28 -10.22
N LEU A 140 17.39 -3.53 -10.72
CA LEU A 140 16.80 -4.87 -10.66
C LEU A 140 17.55 -5.89 -11.53
N ALA A 141 18.27 -5.43 -12.55
CA ALA A 141 19.10 -6.28 -13.39
C ALA A 141 20.21 -6.96 -12.58
N ASP A 142 20.78 -6.25 -11.60
CA ASP A 142 21.89 -6.74 -10.76
C ASP A 142 21.45 -7.76 -9.70
N VAL A 143 20.15 -7.90 -9.46
CA VAL A 143 19.61 -8.84 -8.46
C VAL A 143 19.85 -10.29 -8.94
N PRO A 144 20.51 -11.16 -8.16
CA PRO A 144 20.92 -12.48 -8.64
C PRO A 144 19.77 -13.49 -8.80
N GLY A 145 18.62 -13.24 -8.18
CA GLY A 145 17.48 -14.16 -8.18
C GLY A 145 16.21 -13.57 -8.80
N PRO A 146 15.12 -14.36 -8.82
CA PRO A 146 13.81 -13.88 -9.22
C PRO A 146 13.28 -12.84 -8.24
N VAL A 147 12.41 -11.95 -8.72
CA VAL A 147 11.71 -10.93 -7.92
C VAL A 147 10.23 -11.03 -8.24
N GLU A 148 9.42 -11.53 -7.30
CA GLU A 148 7.97 -11.65 -7.50
C GLU A 148 7.25 -10.33 -7.19
N SER A 149 7.71 -9.60 -6.17
CA SER A 149 7.14 -8.32 -5.78
C SER A 149 8.21 -7.24 -5.67
N LEU A 150 7.90 -6.05 -6.20
CA LEU A 150 8.71 -4.85 -6.09
C LEU A 150 7.99 -3.81 -5.24
N ILE A 151 8.65 -3.27 -4.22
CA ILE A 151 8.19 -2.14 -3.43
C ILE A 151 8.99 -0.90 -3.83
N SER A 152 8.32 0.13 -4.34
CA SER A 152 8.93 1.40 -4.74
C SER A 152 8.77 2.44 -3.64
N ALA A 153 9.89 2.86 -3.04
CA ALA A 153 9.99 4.04 -2.19
C ALA A 153 10.94 5.10 -2.79
N VAL A 154 11.04 5.15 -4.13
CA VAL A 154 11.81 6.16 -4.86
C VAL A 154 10.94 7.38 -5.22
N PRO A 155 11.53 8.55 -5.54
CA PRO A 155 10.77 9.70 -6.02
C PRO A 155 10.06 9.42 -7.36
N ALA A 156 8.93 10.10 -7.60
CA ALA A 156 8.15 9.93 -8.83
C ALA A 156 8.94 10.19 -10.12
N SER A 157 9.97 11.03 -10.10
CA SER A 157 10.85 11.27 -11.26
C SER A 157 11.66 10.04 -11.70
N ALA A 158 11.85 9.06 -10.82
CA ALA A 158 12.58 7.82 -11.11
C ALA A 158 11.65 6.66 -11.49
N ILE A 159 10.32 6.86 -11.48
CA ILE A 159 9.39 5.72 -11.53
C ILE A 159 9.41 4.99 -12.86
N LEU A 160 9.44 5.71 -14.00
CA LEU A 160 9.36 5.06 -15.32
C LEU A 160 10.54 4.10 -15.56
N GLY A 161 11.76 4.52 -15.18
CA GLY A 161 12.93 3.64 -15.28
C GLY A 161 12.80 2.41 -14.37
N LEU A 162 12.26 2.57 -13.16
CA LEU A 162 12.01 1.45 -12.25
C LEU A 162 10.93 0.49 -12.79
N ILE A 163 9.91 1.00 -13.49
CA ILE A 163 8.89 0.17 -14.15
C ILE A 163 9.49 -0.62 -15.31
N ASP A 164 10.33 0.00 -16.12
CA ASP A 164 11.01 -0.68 -17.23
C ASP A 164 11.90 -1.83 -16.72
N ASP A 165 12.64 -1.57 -15.64
CA ASP A 165 13.42 -2.58 -14.92
C ASP A 165 12.54 -3.72 -14.36
N ALA A 166 11.37 -3.39 -13.80
CA ALA A 166 10.42 -4.37 -13.27
C ALA A 166 9.86 -5.29 -14.37
N ILE A 167 9.55 -4.71 -15.53
CA ILE A 167 9.08 -5.44 -16.71
C ILE A 167 10.18 -6.37 -17.21
N ALA A 168 11.41 -5.87 -17.38
CA ALA A 168 12.54 -6.67 -17.82
C ALA A 168 12.87 -7.82 -16.85
N LYS A 169 12.68 -7.61 -15.53
CA LYS A 169 12.90 -8.63 -14.50
C LYS A 169 11.75 -9.65 -14.40
N GLY A 170 10.60 -9.38 -15.01
CA GLY A 170 9.41 -10.24 -14.92
C GLY A 170 8.73 -10.18 -13.56
N VAL A 171 8.73 -9.01 -12.91
CA VAL A 171 8.03 -8.79 -11.64
C VAL A 171 6.53 -9.01 -11.84
N LYS A 172 5.86 -9.65 -10.88
CA LYS A 172 4.42 -9.94 -10.95
C LYS A 172 3.56 -8.84 -10.31
N VAL A 173 4.08 -8.22 -9.24
CA VAL A 173 3.39 -7.21 -8.46
C VAL A 173 4.30 -6.03 -8.15
N VAL A 174 3.85 -4.81 -8.46
CA VAL A 174 4.52 -3.56 -8.12
C VAL A 174 3.69 -2.82 -7.07
N HIS A 175 4.30 -2.50 -5.94
CA HIS A 175 3.73 -1.68 -4.88
C HIS A 175 4.38 -0.30 -4.94
N LEU A 176 3.60 0.73 -5.27
CA LEU A 176 4.04 2.12 -5.32
C LEU A 176 3.67 2.85 -4.02
N PHE A 177 4.61 2.86 -3.07
CA PHE A 177 4.55 3.77 -1.92
C PHE A 177 4.78 5.23 -2.36
N THR A 178 5.49 5.42 -3.47
CA THR A 178 5.76 6.72 -4.09
C THR A 178 4.48 7.57 -4.24
N ALA A 179 4.52 8.78 -3.68
CA ALA A 179 3.56 9.85 -3.92
C ALA A 179 4.06 10.83 -4.99
N GLY A 180 3.25 11.82 -5.33
CA GLY A 180 3.49 12.83 -6.34
C GLY A 180 2.88 12.51 -7.71
N PHE A 181 1.73 11.84 -7.75
CA PHE A 181 0.99 11.46 -8.96
C PHE A 181 -0.31 12.29 -9.12
N GLY A 182 -1.39 11.71 -9.63
CA GLY A 182 -2.65 12.39 -9.90
C GLY A 182 -3.28 13.06 -8.67
N GLU A 183 -2.95 12.60 -7.46
CA GLU A 183 -3.42 13.19 -6.21
C GLU A 183 -2.92 14.63 -5.99
N THR A 184 -1.88 15.05 -6.71
CA THR A 184 -1.37 16.42 -6.66
C THR A 184 -2.23 17.42 -7.43
N GLY A 185 -3.17 16.95 -8.25
CA GLY A 185 -3.99 17.78 -9.15
C GLY A 185 -3.23 18.33 -10.36
N SER A 186 -1.97 17.95 -10.57
CA SER A 186 -1.19 18.32 -11.76
C SER A 186 -1.47 17.37 -12.92
N THR A 187 -1.77 17.92 -14.09
CA THR A 187 -1.96 17.14 -15.33
C THR A 187 -0.71 16.31 -15.66
N GLU A 188 0.49 16.89 -15.55
CA GLU A 188 1.75 16.16 -15.80
C GLU A 188 1.89 14.93 -14.88
N ARG A 189 1.46 15.05 -13.62
CA ARG A 189 1.55 13.96 -12.65
C ARG A 189 0.47 12.90 -12.89
N ALA A 190 -0.71 13.30 -13.35
CA ALA A 190 -1.77 12.37 -13.78
C ALA A 190 -1.38 11.62 -15.07
N ASP A 191 -0.72 12.29 -16.01
CA ASP A 191 -0.20 11.68 -17.24
C ASP A 191 0.88 10.64 -16.91
N LEU A 192 1.76 10.96 -15.96
CA LEU A 192 2.76 10.01 -15.45
C LEU A 192 2.11 8.76 -14.82
N GLU A 193 1.06 8.93 -14.02
CA GLU A 193 0.31 7.80 -13.43
C GLU A 193 -0.33 6.93 -14.52
N THR A 194 -0.95 7.58 -15.52
CA THR A 194 -1.57 6.90 -16.66
C THR A 194 -0.55 6.08 -17.44
N GLU A 195 0.65 6.64 -17.68
CA GLU A 195 1.71 5.94 -18.40
C GLU A 195 2.26 4.74 -17.60
N VAL A 196 2.42 4.88 -16.29
CA VAL A 196 2.82 3.76 -15.41
C VAL A 196 1.78 2.63 -15.48
N LEU A 197 0.49 2.95 -15.33
CA LEU A 197 -0.60 1.97 -15.40
C LEU A 197 -0.63 1.27 -16.76
N ARG A 198 -0.45 2.02 -17.86
CA ARG A 198 -0.42 1.47 -19.21
C ARG A 198 0.70 0.44 -19.37
N ARG A 199 1.93 0.77 -18.99
CA ARG A 199 3.10 -0.12 -19.10
C ARG A 199 2.93 -1.40 -18.27
N LEU A 200 2.49 -1.26 -17.02
CA LEU A 200 2.28 -2.41 -16.13
C LEU A 200 1.16 -3.32 -16.67
N HIS A 201 0.07 -2.73 -17.16
CA HIS A 201 -1.03 -3.48 -17.75
C HIS A 201 -0.60 -4.27 -19.00
N GLU A 202 0.14 -3.65 -19.92
CA GLU A 202 0.67 -4.32 -21.13
C GLU A 202 1.62 -5.47 -20.78
N ALA A 203 2.40 -5.33 -19.70
CA ALA A 203 3.29 -6.38 -19.22
C ALA A 203 2.60 -7.44 -18.34
N GLY A 204 1.29 -7.31 -18.07
CA GLY A 204 0.56 -8.25 -17.20
C GLY A 204 0.90 -8.14 -15.71
N ILE A 205 1.51 -7.04 -15.28
CA ILE A 205 1.96 -6.78 -13.91
C ILE A 205 0.85 -6.09 -13.13
N ARG A 206 0.59 -6.53 -11.89
CA ARG A 206 -0.40 -5.88 -11.02
C ARG A 206 0.22 -4.78 -10.18
N MET A 207 -0.57 -3.75 -9.87
CA MET A 207 -0.13 -2.60 -9.11
C MET A 207 -0.93 -2.43 -7.82
N ILE A 208 -0.27 -1.92 -6.77
CA ILE A 208 -0.88 -1.43 -5.52
C ILE A 208 -0.38 0.00 -5.30
N GLY A 209 -1.28 0.94 -5.05
CA GLY A 209 -0.98 2.38 -5.02
C GLY A 209 -1.39 3.11 -6.31
N PRO A 210 -0.83 4.30 -6.58
CA PRO A 210 0.31 4.92 -5.90
C PRO A 210 -0.05 5.54 -4.54
N ASN A 211 0.89 6.23 -3.90
CA ASN A 211 0.67 6.97 -2.65
C ASN A 211 -0.05 6.15 -1.56
N CYS A 212 0.46 4.96 -1.28
CA CYS A 212 -0.16 4.02 -0.36
C CYS A 212 0.85 3.49 0.66
N MET A 213 0.39 2.87 1.75
CA MET A 213 1.28 2.05 2.60
C MET A 213 1.45 0.62 2.04
N GLY A 214 0.58 0.23 1.10
CA GLY A 214 0.58 -1.06 0.42
C GLY A 214 0.08 -2.20 1.27
N LEU A 215 0.85 -3.30 1.35
CA LEU A 215 0.39 -4.55 1.99
C LEU A 215 1.08 -4.88 3.32
N HIS A 216 0.26 -5.30 4.28
CA HIS A 216 0.71 -5.90 5.54
C HIS A 216 0.06 -7.29 5.65
N SER A 217 0.87 -8.33 5.51
CA SER A 217 0.49 -9.73 5.67
C SER A 217 1.40 -10.40 6.69
N THR A 218 0.85 -10.66 7.87
CA THR A 218 1.59 -11.35 8.93
C THR A 218 1.99 -12.77 8.54
N ARG A 219 1.19 -13.46 7.71
CA ARG A 219 1.52 -14.81 7.23
C ARG A 219 2.47 -14.82 6.04
N GLY A 220 2.30 -13.90 5.10
CA GLY A 220 3.12 -13.87 3.89
C GLY A 220 4.38 -13.02 3.99
N GLY A 221 4.60 -12.33 5.12
CA GLY A 221 5.87 -11.68 5.43
C GLY A 221 6.03 -10.27 4.86
N VAL A 222 5.00 -9.71 4.24
CA VAL A 222 5.01 -8.33 3.74
C VAL A 222 4.59 -7.38 4.86
N SER A 223 5.33 -6.31 5.14
CA SER A 223 4.92 -5.33 6.14
C SER A 223 5.68 -4.00 6.06
N TRP A 224 5.03 -2.92 6.51
CA TRP A 224 5.67 -1.63 6.83
C TRP A 224 5.81 -1.37 8.35
N MET A 225 5.56 -2.36 9.21
CA MET A 225 5.43 -2.20 10.66
C MET A 225 6.66 -2.81 11.34
N GLU A 226 7.65 -1.98 11.65
CA GLU A 226 8.89 -2.40 12.33
C GLU A 226 8.60 -3.03 13.71
N GLU A 227 7.74 -2.41 14.50
CA GLU A 227 7.35 -2.88 15.83
C GLU A 227 5.94 -3.51 15.84
N GLY A 228 5.50 -4.03 14.68
CA GLY A 228 4.20 -4.67 14.53
C GLY A 228 4.14 -6.08 15.13
N SER A 229 2.93 -6.57 15.39
CA SER A 229 2.72 -7.96 15.78
C SER A 229 3.21 -8.92 14.69
N THR A 230 4.02 -9.89 15.08
CA THR A 230 4.44 -11.03 14.24
C THR A 230 3.45 -12.20 14.31
N THR A 231 2.42 -12.09 15.16
CA THR A 231 1.41 -13.13 15.37
C THR A 231 0.39 -13.11 14.24
N PRO A 232 0.19 -14.23 13.52
CA PRO A 232 -0.80 -14.31 12.47
C PRO A 232 -2.22 -14.03 12.97
N GLY A 233 -2.89 -13.07 12.33
CA GLY A 233 -4.26 -12.70 12.62
C GLY A 233 -5.33 -13.46 11.84
N ARG A 234 -6.57 -13.00 11.99
CA ARG A 234 -7.74 -13.44 11.19
C ARG A 234 -8.57 -12.28 10.62
N VAL A 235 -8.21 -11.04 10.97
CA VAL A 235 -8.92 -9.84 10.51
C VAL A 235 -8.30 -9.34 9.21
N GLY A 236 -9.16 -9.09 8.22
CA GLY A 236 -8.79 -8.43 6.97
C GLY A 236 -9.18 -6.94 7.00
N MET A 237 -8.37 -6.08 6.39
CA MET A 237 -8.70 -4.66 6.26
C MET A 237 -8.32 -4.10 4.88
N LEU A 238 -9.22 -3.31 4.32
CA LEU A 238 -8.97 -2.48 3.14
C LEU A 238 -9.13 -1.02 3.56
N SER A 239 -8.13 -0.19 3.27
CA SER A 239 -8.13 1.22 3.65
C SER A 239 -7.55 2.04 2.51
N GLN A 240 -8.22 3.12 2.15
CA GLN A 240 -7.62 4.09 1.25
C GLN A 240 -6.46 4.82 1.96
N SER A 241 -6.74 5.30 3.17
CA SER A 241 -5.78 6.05 3.99
C SER A 241 -4.73 5.14 4.64
N GLY A 242 -3.46 5.35 4.28
CA GLY A 242 -2.32 4.64 4.84
C GLY A 242 -2.06 4.91 6.32
N MET A 243 -2.22 6.16 6.77
CA MET A 243 -2.06 6.50 8.19
C MET A 243 -3.15 5.84 9.02
N ASN A 244 -4.42 5.91 8.59
CA ASN A 244 -5.51 5.24 9.28
C ASN A 244 -5.32 3.72 9.32
N ALA A 245 -4.80 3.13 8.24
CA ALA A 245 -4.48 1.71 8.22
C ALA A 245 -3.44 1.35 9.29
N SER A 246 -2.39 2.15 9.42
CA SER A 246 -1.32 1.93 10.40
C SER A 246 -1.82 2.07 11.84
N GLU A 247 -2.62 3.11 12.10
CA GLU A 247 -3.24 3.35 13.42
C GLU A 247 -4.19 2.21 13.82
N VAL A 248 -5.08 1.79 12.91
CA VAL A 248 -6.01 0.68 13.18
C VAL A 248 -5.27 -0.62 13.46
N VAL A 249 -4.20 -0.92 12.70
CA VAL A 249 -3.37 -2.11 12.95
C VAL A 249 -2.68 -2.01 14.31
N GLY A 250 -2.06 -0.88 14.62
CA GLY A 250 -1.34 -0.68 15.89
C GLY A 250 -2.25 -0.72 17.11
N GLU A 251 -3.38 -0.01 17.07
CA GLU A 251 -4.40 -0.02 18.13
C GLU A 251 -5.09 -1.38 18.26
N GLY A 252 -5.36 -2.05 17.15
CA GLY A 252 -5.93 -3.40 17.16
C GLY A 252 -5.03 -4.39 17.89
N VAL A 253 -3.73 -4.39 17.57
CA VAL A 253 -2.75 -5.25 18.25
C VAL A 253 -2.71 -4.98 19.75
N ARG A 254 -2.72 -3.71 20.18
CA ARG A 254 -2.79 -3.31 21.60
C ARG A 254 -4.05 -3.81 22.31
N ARG A 255 -5.10 -4.13 21.56
CA ARG A 255 -6.38 -4.69 22.04
C ARG A 255 -6.50 -6.20 21.83
N GLY A 256 -5.42 -6.88 21.44
CA GLY A 256 -5.41 -8.32 21.19
C GLY A 256 -5.96 -8.74 19.82
N ILE A 257 -6.22 -7.79 18.93
CA ILE A 257 -6.70 -8.03 17.56
C ILE A 257 -5.50 -8.09 16.62
N ASN A 258 -5.21 -9.29 16.11
CA ASN A 258 -4.19 -9.48 15.10
C ASN A 258 -4.81 -9.50 13.69
N PHE A 259 -4.16 -8.82 12.75
CA PHE A 259 -4.57 -8.77 11.35
C PHE A 259 -3.88 -9.87 10.53
N SER A 260 -4.63 -10.49 9.62
CA SER A 260 -4.07 -11.44 8.65
C SER A 260 -3.50 -10.71 7.44
N ASN A 261 -4.32 -9.86 6.82
CA ASN A 261 -4.00 -9.15 5.59
C ASN A 261 -4.61 -7.76 5.64
N VAL A 262 -3.80 -6.75 5.36
CA VAL A 262 -4.22 -5.36 5.24
C VAL A 262 -3.74 -4.83 3.90
N ALA A 263 -4.61 -4.16 3.16
CA ALA A 263 -4.23 -3.39 1.98
C ALA A 263 -4.58 -1.91 2.19
N SER A 264 -3.53 -1.09 2.26
CA SER A 264 -3.62 0.34 2.00
C SER A 264 -3.39 0.56 0.52
N PHE A 265 -4.38 1.11 -0.20
CA PHE A 265 -4.34 1.16 -1.66
C PHE A 265 -4.16 2.55 -2.27
N GLY A 266 -4.23 3.63 -1.47
CA GLY A 266 -4.06 5.01 -1.95
C GLY A 266 -5.38 5.68 -2.31
#